data_AF-C5FYM2-F1
#
_entry.id   AF-C5FYM2-F1
#
_cell.length_a   1.000
_cell.length_b   1.000
_cell.length_c   1.000
_cell.angle_alpha   90.00
_cell.angle_beta   90.00
_cell.angle_gamma   90.00
#
_symmetry.space_group_name_H-M   'P 1'
#
loop_
_entity.id
_entity.type
_entity.pdbx_description
1 polymer ?
#
loop_
_entity_poly.entity_id
_entity_poly.type
_entity_poly.pdbx_seq_one_letter_code
_entity_poly.pdbx_strand_id
1 'polypeptide(L)'
;MFVAGSRALRLACRSTRTNFPQAQLVLASYPLQALAVPRYYTSSSSAIAESRKPVDESGLPGHDGAKLVPDSNSSPVSTHNVTVRTEAQTPSKNGVIRFVTSGSWETVRKPTRRVARPRSSPDTRDQWRNRVSHIPVEVNGKQFLFESAHLRDSCACPRCIHPSTKQRTFETAQIPREIFAKKLHMEKDSLIIEWGNDIEGFEGHTSTFSTGYLQTLTKVEWSFRPADPASYWDNSKFQKTNHWISYDDYMNNDKEFRSAMAQLSRYGLLFLKGVPEDTESVSRIATRIGPVKNTFYGSTWDVRNIPNPKNVAYTNVDLGFHMDLLYLVQPPGLQFLHCMKNELPGGESLFADSFHAAKILRKTSREQFNLLTKAWMTWGYNNDDQIYSATRRVINVVSQFPGTIKDINYSPPFQMPFWNSRPGEPGSLCTRVAAALNSFKSILEDKRNIFELKMKPGECVIFQNRRVVHARRAFGDTDSQPGGDRWLRGCYIDSDVAASKFKTLKV
;
A
#
# COMPACT_ATOMS: atom_id res chain seq x y z
N MET A 1 30.26 -27.63 -14.27
CA MET A 1 30.58 -28.93 -14.89
C MET A 1 31.21 -29.81 -13.82
N PHE A 2 30.43 -30.67 -13.17
CA PHE A 2 30.84 -31.95 -12.57
C PHE A 2 29.56 -32.66 -12.13
N VAL A 3 29.32 -33.82 -12.74
CA VAL A 3 28.17 -34.71 -12.56
C VAL A 3 28.67 -35.96 -11.84
N ALA A 4 27.93 -36.38 -10.82
CA ALA A 4 27.89 -37.77 -10.34
C ALA A 4 26.51 -37.92 -9.65
N GLY A 5 25.63 -38.87 -9.95
CA GLY A 5 25.85 -40.19 -10.51
C GLY A 5 25.36 -41.24 -9.51
N SER A 6 24.03 -41.37 -9.40
CA SER A 6 23.22 -42.56 -9.08
C SER A 6 23.64 -43.53 -7.96
N ARG A 7 22.73 -43.80 -7.03
CA ARG A 7 22.36 -45.19 -6.66
C ARG A 7 20.99 -45.25 -5.97
N ALA A 8 20.11 -46.03 -6.58
CA ALA A 8 18.82 -46.45 -6.04
C ALA A 8 19.02 -47.50 -4.93
N LEU A 9 18.26 -47.38 -3.84
CA LEU A 9 17.91 -48.50 -2.97
C LEU A 9 16.39 -48.62 -2.93
N ARG A 10 15.89 -49.73 -3.46
CA ARG A 10 14.54 -50.24 -3.17
C ARG A 10 14.59 -50.85 -1.77
N LEU A 11 13.66 -50.47 -0.90
CA LEU A 11 13.32 -51.24 0.29
C LEU A 11 11.80 -51.21 0.48
N ALA A 12 11.29 -52.42 0.69
CA ALA A 12 9.90 -52.82 0.60
C ALA A 12 9.02 -52.28 1.73
N CYS A 13 7.75 -52.10 1.40
CA CYS A 13 6.65 -51.90 2.33
C CYS A 13 6.67 -52.92 3.48
N ARG A 14 6.67 -52.42 4.71
CA ARG A 14 6.02 -53.09 5.84
C ARG A 14 5.05 -52.11 6.48
N SER A 15 3.78 -52.49 6.46
CA SER A 15 2.68 -51.80 7.10
C SER A 15 2.77 -51.95 8.61
N THR A 16 3.00 -50.84 9.33
CA THR A 16 2.72 -50.75 10.76
C THR A 16 1.52 -49.83 10.95
N ARG A 17 0.38 -50.42 11.30
CA ARG A 17 -0.82 -49.73 11.77
C ARG A 17 -0.50 -49.04 13.09
N THR A 18 -0.48 -47.72 13.10
CA THR A 18 -0.62 -46.91 14.32
C THR A 18 -2.04 -46.36 14.35
N ASN A 19 -2.84 -46.86 15.29
CA ASN A 19 -4.19 -46.42 15.56
C ASN A 19 -4.18 -44.96 16.05
N PHE A 20 -4.77 -44.06 15.27
CA PHE A 20 -5.22 -42.76 15.77
C PHE A 20 -6.59 -42.95 16.45
N PRO A 21 -6.81 -42.42 17.68
CA PRO A 21 -8.11 -42.48 18.31
C PRO A 21 -9.13 -41.65 17.51
N GLN A 22 -10.29 -42.24 17.27
CA GLN A 22 -11.45 -41.60 16.66
C GLN A 22 -11.78 -40.28 17.37
N ALA A 23 -11.88 -39.20 16.60
CA ALA A 23 -12.44 -37.95 17.09
C ALA A 23 -13.93 -38.17 17.42
N GLN A 24 -14.26 -38.16 18.71
CA GLN A 24 -15.64 -38.05 19.17
C GLN A 24 -16.23 -36.73 18.66
N LEU A 25 -17.37 -36.83 18.00
CA LEU A 25 -18.26 -35.73 17.65
C LEU A 25 -18.63 -34.95 18.91
N VAL A 26 -18.08 -33.74 19.05
CA VAL A 26 -18.64 -32.73 19.95
C VAL A 26 -19.75 -32.01 19.18
N LEU A 27 -20.97 -32.54 19.29
CA LEU A 27 -22.20 -31.81 18.96
C LEU A 27 -22.38 -30.70 20.00
N ALA A 28 -21.85 -29.50 19.72
CA ALA A 28 -22.19 -28.31 20.48
C ALA A 28 -23.58 -27.83 20.04
N SER A 29 -24.53 -28.05 20.94
CA SER A 29 -25.91 -27.58 20.86
C SER A 29 -25.97 -26.05 20.80
N TYR A 30 -26.30 -25.49 19.64
CA TYR A 30 -26.76 -24.11 19.55
C TYR A 30 -28.29 -24.10 19.76
N PRO A 31 -28.84 -23.29 20.68
CA PRO A 31 -30.28 -23.14 20.78
C PRO A 31 -30.79 -22.37 19.55
N LEU A 32 -31.49 -23.07 18.66
CA LEU A 32 -32.41 -22.46 17.70
C LEU A 32 -33.56 -21.83 18.49
N GLN A 33 -33.48 -20.52 18.75
CA GLN A 33 -34.67 -19.77 19.14
C GLN A 33 -35.57 -19.67 17.91
N ALA A 34 -36.70 -20.36 17.98
CA ALA A 34 -37.78 -20.27 17.02
C ALA A 34 -38.23 -18.80 16.91
N LEU A 35 -38.20 -18.26 15.69
CA LEU A 35 -38.80 -16.97 15.37
C LEU A 35 -40.32 -17.06 15.56
N ALA A 36 -40.83 -16.41 16.61
CA ALA A 36 -42.25 -16.13 16.72
C ALA A 36 -42.59 -14.97 15.78
N VAL A 37 -43.23 -15.29 14.65
CA VAL A 37 -43.77 -14.30 13.71
C VAL A 37 -45.16 -13.88 14.22
N PRO A 38 -45.42 -12.58 14.50
CA PRO A 38 -46.77 -12.12 14.78
C PRO A 38 -47.62 -12.21 13.51
N ARG A 39 -48.75 -12.93 13.59
CA ARG A 39 -49.80 -12.91 12.57
C ARG A 39 -50.43 -11.52 12.54
N TYR A 40 -50.18 -10.77 11.48
CA TYR A 40 -50.99 -9.60 11.16
C TYR A 40 -52.26 -10.05 10.42
N TYR A 41 -53.40 -9.72 11.03
CA TYR A 41 -54.70 -9.76 10.38
C TYR A 41 -54.74 -8.71 9.27
N THR A 42 -54.98 -9.14 8.03
CA THR A 42 -55.36 -8.26 6.94
C THR A 42 -56.87 -8.35 6.76
N SER A 43 -57.59 -7.28 7.09
CA SER A 43 -58.96 -7.06 6.66
C SER A 43 -58.98 -6.79 5.16
N SER A 44 -59.52 -7.73 4.39
CA SER A 44 -59.82 -7.58 2.97
C SER A 44 -61.15 -6.85 2.76
N SER A 45 -61.18 -5.88 1.86
CA SER A 45 -62.40 -5.51 1.14
C SER A 45 -62.08 -5.21 -0.32
N SER A 46 -62.67 -6.03 -1.21
CA SER A 46 -63.06 -5.82 -2.62
C SER A 46 -61.99 -5.46 -3.66
N ALA A 47 -62.01 -5.92 -4.91
CA ALA A 47 -62.67 -7.01 -5.64
C ALA A 47 -62.08 -6.95 -7.06
N ILE A 48 -61.97 -8.10 -7.70
CA ILE A 48 -61.40 -8.33 -9.04
C ILE A 48 -62.42 -7.98 -10.13
N ALA A 49 -61.97 -7.50 -11.30
CA ALA A 49 -62.56 -7.86 -12.58
C ALA A 49 -61.55 -7.69 -13.75
N GLU A 50 -61.30 -8.79 -14.45
CA GLU A 50 -60.60 -8.91 -15.73
C GLU A 50 -61.42 -8.30 -16.89
N SER A 51 -60.76 -7.87 -17.98
CA SER A 51 -61.00 -8.42 -19.33
C SER A 51 -60.24 -7.71 -20.47
N ARG A 52 -59.68 -8.55 -21.36
CA ARG A 52 -59.63 -8.48 -22.85
C ARG A 52 -58.95 -7.30 -23.60
N LYS A 53 -57.96 -7.66 -24.44
CA LYS A 53 -57.50 -7.03 -25.71
C LYS A 53 -58.64 -7.04 -26.78
N PRO A 54 -58.63 -6.31 -27.94
CA PRO A 54 -57.47 -6.09 -28.86
C PRO A 54 -57.45 -4.83 -29.80
N VAL A 55 -56.35 -4.68 -30.62
CA VAL A 55 -56.10 -3.90 -31.89
C VAL A 55 -56.39 -2.36 -31.89
N ASP A 56 -55.78 -1.42 -32.64
CA ASP A 56 -55.13 -1.41 -33.96
C ASP A 56 -54.28 -0.14 -34.23
N GLU A 57 -53.64 -0.13 -35.41
CA GLU A 57 -52.65 0.75 -36.06
C GLU A 57 -52.83 2.30 -36.11
N SER A 58 -51.69 2.96 -36.40
CA SER A 58 -51.46 3.99 -37.46
C SER A 58 -50.94 5.40 -37.04
N GLY A 59 -49.94 5.91 -37.81
CA GLY A 59 -49.86 7.33 -38.20
C GLY A 59 -48.77 8.24 -37.59
N LEU A 60 -47.65 8.40 -38.31
CA LEU A 60 -46.78 9.62 -38.37
C LEU A 60 -47.51 10.76 -39.15
N PRO A 61 -46.95 11.98 -39.45
CA PRO A 61 -45.70 12.69 -39.05
C PRO A 61 -45.85 14.23 -38.76
N GLY A 62 -44.73 14.93 -38.53
CA GLY A 62 -44.49 16.38 -38.80
C GLY A 62 -44.34 17.26 -37.54
N HIS A 63 -43.46 18.26 -37.41
CA HIS A 63 -42.74 19.10 -38.37
C HIS A 63 -41.56 19.86 -37.71
N ASP A 64 -40.76 20.45 -38.58
CA ASP A 64 -39.49 21.21 -38.46
C ASP A 64 -39.44 22.49 -37.61
N GLY A 65 -38.18 22.92 -37.40
CA GLY A 65 -37.77 24.34 -37.36
C GLY A 65 -37.11 24.75 -36.04
N ALA A 66 -36.07 25.57 -35.95
CA ALA A 66 -35.13 26.16 -36.90
C ALA A 66 -34.01 26.83 -36.05
N LYS A 67 -32.87 27.11 -36.71
CA LYS A 67 -31.69 27.84 -36.22
C LYS A 67 -32.03 29.20 -35.57
N LEU A 68 -31.11 29.72 -34.75
CA LEU A 68 -30.63 31.11 -34.81
C LEU A 68 -29.33 31.31 -33.99
N VAL A 69 -28.31 31.84 -34.67
CA VAL A 69 -27.13 32.58 -34.15
C VAL A 69 -27.24 33.98 -34.80
N PRO A 70 -26.89 35.08 -34.10
CA PRO A 70 -25.71 35.84 -34.55
C PRO A 70 -24.88 36.54 -33.44
N ASP A 71 -23.56 36.47 -33.63
CA ASP A 71 -22.55 37.55 -33.70
C ASP A 71 -22.35 38.65 -32.62
N SER A 72 -21.11 38.63 -32.09
CA SER A 72 -20.04 39.64 -32.24
C SER A 72 -19.77 40.75 -31.21
N ASN A 73 -18.46 40.90 -30.95
CA ASN A 73 -17.65 42.08 -30.64
C ASN A 73 -17.75 42.82 -29.29
N SER A 74 -16.68 42.74 -28.48
CA SER A 74 -15.66 43.81 -28.34
C SER A 74 -14.72 43.57 -27.14
N SER A 75 -13.43 43.87 -27.33
CA SER A 75 -12.40 44.08 -26.29
C SER A 75 -12.09 45.60 -26.20
N PRO A 76 -11.13 46.13 -25.40
CA PRO A 76 -10.39 45.63 -24.23
C PRO A 76 -10.36 46.64 -23.05
N VAL A 77 -9.99 46.21 -21.82
CA VAL A 77 -9.46 47.12 -20.77
C VAL A 77 -8.37 46.42 -19.94
N SER A 78 -7.18 47.04 -19.94
CA SER A 78 -6.02 46.87 -19.05
C SER A 78 -6.38 47.19 -17.58
N THR A 79 -5.84 46.57 -16.53
CA THR A 79 -4.48 46.79 -16.00
C THR A 79 -4.19 45.87 -14.80
N HIS A 80 -2.90 45.60 -14.61
CA HIS A 80 -2.14 45.49 -13.35
C HIS A 80 -1.31 44.22 -13.14
N ASN A 81 0.00 44.45 -13.32
CA ASN A 81 1.13 43.64 -12.92
C ASN A 81 1.17 43.42 -11.40
N VAL A 82 1.39 42.18 -10.98
CA VAL A 82 2.18 41.88 -9.76
C VAL A 82 3.16 40.76 -10.10
N THR A 83 4.40 41.16 -10.37
CA THR A 83 5.60 40.32 -10.37
C THR A 83 5.91 39.86 -8.94
N VAL A 84 5.91 38.55 -8.70
CA VAL A 84 6.60 37.96 -7.54
C VAL A 84 7.78 37.15 -8.06
N ARG A 85 8.98 37.67 -7.80
CA ARG A 85 10.26 36.98 -8.00
C ARG A 85 10.29 35.70 -7.16
N THR A 86 10.61 34.58 -7.80
CA THR A 86 11.06 33.37 -7.09
C THR A 86 12.54 33.19 -7.37
N GLU A 87 13.36 33.52 -6.38
CA GLU A 87 14.79 33.22 -6.39
C GLU A 87 14.98 31.71 -6.24
N ALA A 88 15.76 31.15 -7.16
CA ALA A 88 16.23 29.78 -7.11
C ALA A 88 17.31 29.65 -6.03
N GLN A 89 17.12 28.75 -5.06
CA GLN A 89 18.19 28.30 -4.17
C GLN A 89 18.73 26.95 -4.64
N THR A 90 20.00 26.97 -5.07
CA THR A 90 20.87 25.82 -5.29
C THR A 90 21.19 25.07 -4.00
N PRO A 91 21.40 23.74 -4.03
CA PRO A 91 21.75 22.97 -2.83
C PRO A 91 23.24 23.13 -2.48
N SER A 92 23.50 23.69 -1.29
CA SER A 92 24.83 23.76 -0.68
C SER A 92 25.30 22.35 -0.23
N LYS A 93 26.50 21.96 -0.66
CA LYS A 93 27.26 20.81 -0.17
C LYS A 93 28.10 21.21 1.05
N ASN A 94 28.32 20.22 1.92
CA ASN A 94 29.32 20.13 2.99
C ASN A 94 28.98 20.84 4.31
N GLY A 95 28.32 20.10 5.22
CA GLY A 95 28.26 20.44 6.64
C GLY A 95 29.58 20.05 7.33
N VAL A 96 30.25 21.03 7.93
CA VAL A 96 31.38 20.84 8.85
C VAL A 96 30.79 20.67 10.26
N ILE A 97 31.19 19.62 10.99
CA ILE A 97 30.76 19.35 12.38
C ILE A 97 31.90 19.71 13.34
N ARG A 98 31.54 20.30 14.50
CA ARG A 98 32.42 20.56 15.65
C ARG A 98 31.84 19.91 16.90
N PHE A 99 32.64 19.17 17.64
CA PHE A 99 32.25 18.58 18.93
C PHE A 99 32.87 19.36 20.09
N VAL A 100 32.07 19.63 21.12
CA VAL A 100 32.50 20.36 22.32
C VAL A 100 33.24 19.40 23.26
N THR A 101 34.54 19.65 23.45
CA THR A 101 35.29 19.10 24.59
C THR A 101 34.82 19.80 25.86
N SER A 102 34.57 19.04 26.92
CA SER A 102 34.15 19.55 28.23
C SER A 102 35.08 20.66 28.75
N GLY A 103 34.57 21.89 28.74
CA GLY A 103 35.20 23.08 29.32
C GLY A 103 34.34 23.65 30.44
N SER A 104 35.00 24.02 31.54
CA SER A 104 34.50 24.54 32.81
C SER A 104 33.43 25.62 32.71
N TRP A 105 32.36 25.50 33.50
CA TRP A 105 31.43 26.59 33.77
C TRP A 105 31.73 27.23 35.13
N GLU A 106 32.25 28.46 35.11
CA GLU A 106 32.33 29.34 36.27
C GLU A 106 30.94 29.90 36.62
N THR A 107 30.59 29.79 37.90
CA THR A 107 29.32 30.26 38.50
C THR A 107 29.29 31.76 38.71
N VAL A 108 28.17 32.40 38.33
CA VAL A 108 27.75 33.72 38.81
C VAL A 108 27.25 33.61 40.26
N ARG A 109 27.71 34.49 41.16
CA ARG A 109 27.44 34.49 42.61
C ARG A 109 26.43 35.57 43.07
N LYS A 110 25.45 35.11 43.88
CA LYS A 110 24.96 35.60 45.21
C LYS A 110 24.10 36.89 45.30
N PRO A 111 23.38 37.19 46.44
CA PRO A 111 23.47 36.66 47.83
C PRO A 111 22.09 36.29 48.51
N THR A 112 21.95 35.62 49.67
CA THR A 112 22.36 36.01 51.05
C THR A 112 22.21 34.88 52.13
N ARG A 113 23.13 34.95 53.13
CA ARG A 113 23.15 34.58 54.59
C ARG A 113 22.83 33.18 55.18
N ARG A 114 23.92 32.54 55.68
CA ARG A 114 24.29 32.10 57.08
C ARG A 114 23.41 31.02 57.80
N VAL A 115 23.89 29.91 58.42
CA VAL A 115 24.98 29.69 59.44
C VAL A 115 25.39 28.18 59.59
N ALA A 116 26.70 27.94 59.87
CA ALA A 116 27.45 26.86 60.63
C ALA A 116 27.48 25.32 60.31
N ARG A 117 28.66 24.86 59.83
CA ARG A 117 29.70 23.91 60.41
C ARG A 117 29.35 22.49 60.95
N PRO A 118 30.32 21.52 61.00
CA PRO A 118 30.98 20.78 59.91
C PRO A 118 30.99 19.23 60.15
N ARG A 119 31.28 18.38 59.14
CA ARG A 119 31.89 17.04 59.39
C ARG A 119 32.44 16.37 58.12
N SER A 120 33.72 16.00 58.23
CA SER A 120 34.47 14.92 57.56
C SER A 120 34.26 14.68 56.06
N SER A 121 35.33 14.94 55.30
CA SER A 121 35.57 14.45 53.95
C SER A 121 35.59 12.91 53.88
N PRO A 122 34.84 12.30 52.94
CA PRO A 122 35.23 11.07 52.29
C PRO A 122 35.78 11.38 50.90
N ASP A 123 37.06 11.04 50.73
CA ASP A 123 37.74 10.60 49.53
C ASP A 123 37.00 10.77 48.18
N THR A 124 37.45 11.73 47.36
CA THR A 124 36.85 12.10 46.07
C THR A 124 37.34 11.23 44.89
N ARG A 125 37.76 9.98 45.12
CA ARG A 125 38.27 9.11 44.05
C ARG A 125 37.33 8.00 43.54
N ASP A 126 36.11 7.85 44.05
CA ASP A 126 35.30 6.67 43.69
C ASP A 126 33.80 6.88 43.39
N GLN A 127 33.39 8.06 42.91
CA GLN A 127 31.98 8.34 42.57
C GLN A 127 31.68 8.65 41.09
N TRP A 128 32.54 8.20 40.16
CA TRP A 128 32.24 8.21 38.72
C TRP A 128 31.46 6.98 38.23
N ARG A 129 30.76 6.25 39.12
CA ARG A 129 29.67 5.32 38.73
C ARG A 129 28.41 6.10 38.32
N ASN A 130 28.57 7.12 37.49
CA ASN A 130 27.46 7.62 36.69
C ASN A 130 27.22 6.56 35.61
N ARG A 131 26.23 5.71 35.87
CA ARG A 131 25.52 4.94 34.85
C ARG A 131 24.99 5.94 33.82
N VAL A 132 25.80 6.30 32.84
CA VAL A 132 25.36 7.06 31.70
C VAL A 132 24.41 6.13 30.96
N SER A 133 23.14 6.16 31.32
CA SER A 133 22.09 5.32 30.73
C SER A 133 21.97 5.61 29.23
N HIS A 134 22.38 6.81 28.81
CA HIS A 134 22.30 7.28 27.44
C HIS A 134 23.60 7.91 26.94
N ILE A 135 24.15 7.38 25.85
CA ILE A 135 25.34 7.86 25.17
C ILE A 135 24.94 9.00 24.22
N PRO A 136 25.44 10.23 24.44
CA PRO A 136 25.15 11.35 23.55
C PRO A 136 25.95 11.23 22.25
N VAL A 137 25.25 11.34 21.12
CA VAL A 137 25.82 11.29 19.77
C VAL A 137 25.24 12.43 18.94
N GLU A 138 26.09 13.25 18.34
CA GLU A 138 25.62 14.28 17.40
C GLU A 138 25.47 13.68 16.00
N VAL A 139 24.30 13.84 15.40
CA VAL A 139 23.99 13.42 14.04
C VAL A 139 23.30 14.58 13.31
N ASN A 140 23.94 15.10 12.26
CA ASN A 140 23.47 16.26 11.47
C ASN A 140 23.16 17.51 12.31
N GLY A 141 24.04 17.87 13.26
CA GLY A 141 23.86 19.04 14.13
C GLY A 141 22.75 18.89 15.17
N LYS A 142 22.21 17.68 15.35
CA LYS A 142 21.25 17.35 16.41
C LYS A 142 21.86 16.32 17.34
N GLN A 143 21.72 16.55 18.64
CA GLN A 143 22.14 15.60 19.65
C GLN A 143 21.07 14.51 19.84
N PHE A 144 21.48 13.25 19.74
CA PHE A 144 20.68 12.08 20.05
C PHE A 144 21.25 11.39 21.29
N LEU A 145 20.37 10.88 22.14
CA LEU A 145 20.71 10.15 23.34
C LEU A 145 20.38 8.68 23.12
N PHE A 146 21.39 7.85 22.93
CA PHE A 146 21.22 6.42 22.66
C PHE A 146 21.39 5.59 23.92
N GLU A 147 20.43 4.70 24.22
CA GLU A 147 20.64 3.69 25.25
C GLU A 147 21.80 2.75 24.88
N SER A 148 22.58 2.32 25.89
CA SER A 148 23.69 1.37 25.68
C SER A 148 23.22 0.07 25.03
N ALA A 149 22.08 -0.47 25.47
CA ALA A 149 21.49 -1.67 24.90
C ALA A 149 21.13 -1.49 23.41
N HIS A 150 20.57 -0.34 23.02
CA HIS A 150 20.24 -0.05 21.62
C HIS A 150 21.48 -0.05 20.73
N LEU A 151 22.56 0.61 21.15
CA LEU A 151 23.80 0.61 20.37
C LEU A 151 24.44 -0.78 20.34
N ARG A 152 24.50 -1.51 21.46
CA ARG A 152 25.03 -2.88 21.46
C ARG A 152 24.25 -3.81 20.53
N ASP A 153 22.92 -3.74 20.59
CA ASP A 153 22.01 -4.51 19.75
C ASP A 153 22.20 -4.22 18.26
N SER A 154 22.64 -3.00 17.95
CA SER A 154 22.92 -2.52 16.60
C SER A 154 24.33 -2.84 16.11
N CYS A 155 25.15 -3.60 16.84
CA CYS A 155 26.52 -3.92 16.38
C CYS A 155 26.50 -4.67 15.04
N ALA A 156 27.14 -4.10 14.01
CA ALA A 156 27.17 -4.64 12.66
C ALA A 156 28.42 -5.48 12.34
N CYS A 157 29.26 -5.78 13.34
CA CYS A 157 30.53 -6.49 13.10
C CYS A 157 30.29 -7.98 12.70
N PRO A 158 31.29 -8.66 12.11
CA PRO A 158 31.20 -10.06 11.72
C PRO A 158 30.85 -11.06 12.83
N ARG A 159 31.12 -10.73 14.11
CA ARG A 159 30.73 -11.57 15.25
C ARG A 159 29.25 -11.42 15.63
N CYS A 160 28.64 -10.29 15.30
CA CYS A 160 27.27 -9.90 15.68
C CYS A 160 26.27 -10.08 14.54
N ILE A 161 26.75 -9.96 13.31
CA ILE A 161 26.01 -10.18 12.07
C ILE A 161 26.82 -11.16 11.22
N HIS A 162 26.22 -12.31 10.90
CA HIS A 162 26.88 -13.32 10.12
C HIS A 162 27.26 -12.78 8.72
N PRO A 163 28.53 -12.88 8.27
CA PRO A 163 29.01 -12.15 7.09
C PRO A 163 28.29 -12.45 5.78
N SER A 164 27.78 -13.67 5.60
CA SER A 164 27.09 -14.09 4.37
C SER A 164 25.59 -13.82 4.43
N THR A 165 24.91 -14.39 5.43
CA THR A 165 23.44 -14.31 5.59
C THR A 165 22.94 -12.94 6.03
N LYS A 166 23.82 -12.09 6.58
CA LYS A 166 23.48 -10.77 7.18
C LYS A 166 22.47 -10.85 8.33
N GLN A 167 22.31 -12.04 8.93
CA GLN A 167 21.44 -12.27 10.09
C GLN A 167 22.23 -12.11 11.39
N ARG A 168 21.52 -11.76 12.47
CA ARG A 168 22.13 -11.66 13.80
C ARG A 168 22.59 -13.02 14.30
N THR A 169 23.65 -13.01 15.09
CA THR A 169 24.25 -14.20 15.74
C THR A 169 23.94 -14.28 17.23
N PHE A 170 23.21 -13.30 17.77
CA PHE A 170 22.77 -13.23 19.16
C PHE A 170 21.34 -12.65 19.21
N GLU A 171 20.66 -12.88 20.32
CA GLU A 171 19.33 -12.36 20.60
C GLU A 171 19.42 -11.10 21.45
N THR A 172 18.56 -10.11 21.18
CA THR A 172 18.49 -8.88 21.99
C THR A 172 18.27 -9.18 23.48
N ALA A 173 17.55 -10.26 23.81
CA ALA A 173 17.28 -10.69 25.18
C ALA A 173 18.53 -11.15 25.94
N GLN A 174 19.62 -11.50 25.24
CA GLN A 174 20.90 -11.87 25.84
C GLN A 174 21.72 -10.65 26.26
N ILE A 175 21.39 -9.44 25.78
CA ILE A 175 22.06 -8.21 26.21
C ILE A 175 21.73 -7.97 27.68
N PRO A 176 22.72 -7.95 28.59
CA PRO A 176 22.46 -7.74 30.00
C PRO A 176 21.84 -6.37 30.25
N ARG A 177 20.85 -6.31 31.15
CA ARG A 177 20.18 -5.05 31.54
C ARG A 177 21.15 -3.98 32.01
N GLU A 178 22.24 -4.41 32.63
CA GLU A 178 23.29 -3.55 33.19
C GLU A 178 24.47 -3.36 32.22
N ILE A 179 24.26 -3.54 30.91
CA ILE A 179 25.29 -3.24 29.90
C ILE A 179 25.61 -1.74 29.89
N PHE A 180 26.90 -1.41 29.73
CA PHE A 180 27.34 -0.02 29.65
C PHE A 180 28.54 0.14 28.71
N ALA A 181 28.74 1.36 28.20
CA ALA A 181 29.97 1.71 27.49
C ALA A 181 31.13 1.82 28.49
N LYS A 182 32.01 0.82 28.51
CA LYS A 182 33.21 0.79 29.36
C LYS A 182 34.26 1.78 28.87
N LYS A 183 34.44 1.87 27.55
CA LYS A 183 35.22 2.93 26.89
C LYS A 183 34.50 3.43 25.66
N LEU A 184 34.65 4.72 25.41
CA LEU A 184 34.11 5.38 24.24
C LEU A 184 35.25 6.11 23.54
N HIS A 185 35.48 5.78 22.27
CA HIS A 185 36.46 6.43 21.43
C HIS A 185 35.75 7.05 20.22
N MET A 186 35.90 8.35 20.07
CA MET A 186 35.35 9.09 18.95
C MET A 186 36.44 9.34 17.92
N GLU A 187 36.17 8.92 16.70
CA GLU A 187 36.94 9.26 15.52
C GLU A 187 36.15 10.25 14.66
N LYS A 188 36.78 10.73 13.58
CA LYS A 188 36.18 11.72 12.69
C LYS A 188 34.84 11.26 12.09
N ASP A 189 34.74 9.98 11.73
CA ASP A 189 33.60 9.40 11.01
C ASP A 189 32.99 8.16 11.70
N SER A 190 33.44 7.85 12.91
CA SER A 190 33.09 6.63 13.65
C SER A 190 32.97 6.86 15.15
N LEU A 191 32.02 6.16 15.75
CA LEU A 191 31.92 5.94 17.19
C LEU A 191 32.36 4.50 17.49
N ILE A 192 33.34 4.35 18.38
CA ILE A 192 33.85 3.06 18.83
C ILE A 192 33.52 2.89 20.32
N ILE A 193 32.90 1.77 20.68
CA ILE A 193 32.50 1.48 22.06
C ILE A 193 33.05 0.12 22.47
N GLU A 194 33.85 0.08 23.55
CA GLU A 194 34.18 -1.14 24.29
C GLU A 194 33.08 -1.37 25.34
N TRP A 195 32.47 -2.56 25.35
CA TRP A 195 31.34 -2.86 26.24
C TRP A 195 31.80 -3.44 27.58
N GLY A 196 31.13 -3.02 28.65
CA GLY A 196 31.21 -3.63 29.96
C GLY A 196 29.92 -4.38 30.28
N ASN A 197 30.03 -5.53 30.94
CA ASN A 197 28.91 -6.41 31.23
C ASN A 197 28.11 -6.77 29.95
N ASP A 198 28.86 -7.21 28.93
CA ASP A 198 28.31 -7.63 27.64
C ASP A 198 27.71 -9.05 27.72
N ILE A 199 27.14 -9.51 26.61
CA ILE A 199 26.66 -10.88 26.40
C ILE A 199 27.76 -11.88 26.75
N GLU A 200 27.38 -12.97 27.43
CA GLU A 200 28.29 -14.09 27.71
C GLU A 200 28.94 -14.62 26.42
N GLY A 201 30.27 -14.75 26.41
CA GLY A 201 31.05 -15.10 25.23
C GLY A 201 31.45 -13.92 24.33
N PHE A 202 31.04 -12.69 24.66
CA PHE A 202 31.44 -11.43 24.00
C PHE A 202 32.34 -10.58 24.91
N GLU A 203 33.16 -11.20 25.76
CA GLU A 203 34.06 -10.49 26.65
C GLU A 203 35.05 -9.63 25.85
N GLY A 204 35.20 -8.36 26.26
CA GLY A 204 36.06 -7.39 25.58
C GLY A 204 35.57 -6.95 24.20
N HIS A 205 34.32 -7.26 23.84
CA HIS A 205 33.75 -6.89 22.55
C HIS A 205 33.74 -5.38 22.32
N THR A 206 33.99 -4.99 21.07
CA THR A 206 33.99 -3.60 20.64
C THR A 206 33.06 -3.44 19.44
N SER A 207 32.20 -2.43 19.49
CA SER A 207 31.34 -2.04 18.36
C SER A 207 31.85 -0.77 17.70
N THR A 208 31.87 -0.75 16.37
CA THR A 208 32.17 0.44 15.57
C THR A 208 30.94 0.83 14.76
N PHE A 209 30.53 2.09 14.88
CA PHE A 209 29.39 2.65 14.15
C PHE A 209 29.86 3.81 13.29
N SER A 210 29.63 3.74 11.99
CA SER A 210 29.81 4.92 11.14
C SER A 210 28.73 5.95 11.41
N THR A 211 29.04 7.23 11.17
CA THR A 211 28.07 8.33 11.25
C THR A 211 26.80 8.07 10.43
N GLY A 212 26.95 7.56 9.20
CA GLY A 212 25.82 7.21 8.33
C GLY A 212 24.95 6.08 8.91
N TYR A 213 25.56 5.12 9.62
CA TYR A 213 24.81 4.05 10.26
C TYR A 213 24.07 4.55 11.51
N LEU A 214 24.73 5.37 12.35
CA LEU A 214 24.06 6.04 13.48
C LEU A 214 22.87 6.89 13.02
N GLN A 215 23.00 7.58 11.89
CA GLN A 215 21.87 8.29 11.29
C GLN A 215 20.71 7.37 10.91
N THR A 216 21.00 6.14 10.47
CA THR A 216 19.97 5.15 10.19
C THR A 216 19.25 4.72 11.47
N LEU A 217 19.95 4.58 12.59
CA LEU A 217 19.36 4.23 13.89
C LEU A 217 18.46 5.32 14.47
N THR A 218 18.59 6.57 14.01
CA THR A 218 17.67 7.67 14.39
C THR A 218 16.33 7.65 13.64
N LYS A 219 16.20 6.80 12.62
CA LYS A 219 15.01 6.72 11.77
C LYS A 219 14.20 5.47 12.11
N VAL A 220 12.90 5.63 12.27
CA VAL A 220 11.98 4.48 12.31
C VAL A 220 11.37 4.29 10.92
N GLU A 221 11.69 3.16 10.27
CA GLU A 221 11.05 2.78 9.01
C GLU A 221 9.61 2.29 9.25
N TRP A 222 8.65 3.22 9.13
CA TRP A 222 7.23 2.89 9.24
C TRP A 222 6.66 2.37 7.91
N SER A 223 6.91 1.10 7.59
CA SER A 223 6.31 0.33 6.47
C SER A 223 6.48 0.94 5.06
N PHE A 224 6.08 0.19 4.02
CA PHE A 224 6.04 0.67 2.64
C PHE A 224 5.19 1.94 2.56
N ARG A 225 5.84 3.06 2.27
CA ARG A 225 5.17 4.30 1.89
C ARG A 225 5.14 4.34 0.37
N PRO A 226 3.99 4.69 -0.26
CA PRO A 226 4.02 5.21 -1.62
C PRO A 226 5.10 6.32 -1.66
N ALA A 227 6.02 6.29 -2.63
CA ALA A 227 7.25 7.10 -2.63
C ALA A 227 7.01 8.48 -2.04
N ASP A 228 7.62 8.85 -0.92
CA ASP A 228 7.35 10.13 -0.26
C ASP A 228 8.21 11.26 -0.87
N PRO A 229 7.61 12.35 -1.40
CA PRO A 229 6.18 12.59 -1.49
C PRO A 229 5.53 11.91 -2.69
N ALA A 230 4.45 11.18 -2.43
CA ALA A 230 3.72 10.50 -3.49
C ALA A 230 3.15 11.61 -4.35
N SER A 231 3.49 11.60 -5.64
CA SER A 231 2.98 12.63 -6.53
C SER A 231 1.54 12.28 -6.88
N TYR A 232 0.61 12.72 -6.03
CA TYR A 232 -0.81 12.63 -6.32
C TYR A 232 -1.10 13.27 -7.67
N TRP A 233 -1.92 12.62 -8.48
CA TRP A 233 -2.18 13.03 -9.84
C TRP A 233 -3.67 13.05 -10.17
N ASP A 234 -4.02 14.01 -11.01
CA ASP A 234 -5.23 14.02 -11.84
C ASP A 234 -4.82 13.66 -13.28
N ASN A 235 -5.76 13.62 -14.22
CA ASN A 235 -5.50 13.26 -15.61
C ASN A 235 -4.48 14.20 -16.27
N SER A 236 -4.66 15.51 -16.12
CA SER A 236 -3.76 16.53 -16.71
C SER A 236 -2.32 16.38 -16.24
N LYS A 237 -2.11 16.09 -14.96
CA LYS A 237 -0.79 15.87 -14.40
C LYS A 237 -0.20 14.52 -14.82
N PHE A 238 -1.00 13.45 -14.85
CA PHE A 238 -0.51 12.12 -15.20
C PHE A 238 -0.10 12.03 -16.68
N GLN A 239 -0.85 12.65 -17.59
CA GLN A 239 -0.52 12.69 -19.02
C GLN A 239 0.87 13.31 -19.33
N LYS A 240 1.36 14.20 -18.46
CA LYS A 240 2.67 14.87 -18.61
C LYS A 240 3.84 14.02 -18.07
N THR A 241 3.57 12.84 -17.53
CA THR A 241 4.60 11.94 -16.98
C THR A 241 5.16 11.00 -18.06
N ASN A 242 6.34 10.44 -17.84
CA ASN A 242 6.90 9.38 -18.69
C ASN A 242 6.35 8.01 -18.26
N HIS A 243 5.05 7.80 -18.45
CA HIS A 243 4.32 6.61 -17.98
C HIS A 243 4.39 5.42 -18.95
N TRP A 244 5.15 5.53 -20.04
CA TRP A 244 5.38 4.46 -21.01
C TRP A 244 6.85 4.05 -21.06
N ILE A 245 7.10 2.75 -21.22
CA ILE A 245 8.42 2.17 -21.49
C ILE A 245 8.28 1.06 -22.55
N SER A 246 9.31 0.82 -23.37
CA SER A 246 9.31 -0.34 -24.28
C SER A 246 9.54 -1.64 -23.51
N TYR A 247 9.02 -2.76 -24.01
CA TYR A 247 9.30 -4.07 -23.42
C TYR A 247 10.81 -4.37 -23.35
N ASP A 248 11.54 -4.04 -24.42
CA ASP A 248 12.99 -4.26 -24.49
C ASP A 248 13.74 -3.43 -23.44
N ASP A 249 13.46 -2.14 -23.31
CA ASP A 249 14.07 -1.30 -22.26
C ASP A 249 13.72 -1.80 -20.86
N TYR A 250 12.48 -2.25 -20.65
CA TYR A 250 12.05 -2.78 -19.36
C TYR A 250 12.82 -4.05 -18.98
N MET A 251 13.04 -4.95 -19.94
CA MET A 251 13.68 -6.24 -19.67
C MET A 251 15.21 -6.14 -19.65
N ASN A 252 15.79 -5.38 -20.58
CA ASN A 252 17.20 -5.46 -20.93
C ASN A 252 18.00 -4.18 -20.63
N ASN A 253 17.37 -3.09 -20.18
CA ASN A 253 18.04 -1.83 -19.88
C ASN A 253 17.85 -1.43 -18.41
N ASP A 254 18.85 -1.72 -17.56
CA ASP A 254 18.79 -1.45 -16.11
C ASP A 254 18.51 0.03 -15.76
N LYS A 255 18.99 0.97 -16.58
CA LYS A 255 18.79 2.40 -16.35
C LYS A 255 17.33 2.79 -16.60
N GLU A 256 16.77 2.35 -17.73
CA GLU A 256 15.37 2.63 -18.07
C GLU A 256 14.41 1.87 -17.18
N PHE A 257 14.71 0.61 -16.84
CA PHE A 257 13.98 -0.15 -15.84
C PHE A 257 13.94 0.57 -14.49
N ARG A 258 15.09 1.09 -14.00
CA ARG A 258 15.13 1.88 -12.77
C ARG A 258 14.27 3.14 -12.87
N SER A 259 14.33 3.85 -13.99
CA SER A 259 13.50 5.03 -14.24
C SER A 259 12.00 4.68 -14.20
N ALA A 260 11.60 3.60 -14.87
CA ALA A 260 10.24 3.09 -14.87
C ALA A 260 9.77 2.66 -13.46
N MET A 261 10.62 2.01 -12.67
CA MET A 261 10.31 1.67 -11.27
C MET A 261 10.15 2.92 -10.40
N ALA A 262 10.92 3.98 -10.66
CA ALA A 262 10.71 5.26 -9.99
C ALA A 262 9.35 5.90 -10.37
N GLN A 263 8.96 5.83 -11.65
CA GLN A 263 7.64 6.29 -12.09
C GLN A 263 6.51 5.48 -11.44
N LEU A 264 6.63 4.15 -11.45
CA LEU A 264 5.66 3.24 -10.83
C LEU A 264 5.56 3.44 -9.32
N SER A 265 6.67 3.63 -8.62
CA SER A 265 6.70 3.94 -7.17
C SER A 265 6.03 5.30 -6.89
N ARG A 266 6.32 6.30 -7.71
CA ARG A 266 5.85 7.70 -7.56
C ARG A 266 4.39 7.91 -7.92
N TYR A 267 3.91 7.34 -9.01
CA TYR A 267 2.56 7.55 -9.55
C TYR A 267 1.65 6.34 -9.36
N GLY A 268 2.20 5.14 -9.13
CA GLY A 268 1.41 3.93 -8.93
C GLY A 268 0.86 3.32 -10.22
N LEU A 269 1.23 3.83 -11.39
CA LEU A 269 0.75 3.39 -12.70
C LEU A 269 1.86 3.53 -13.74
N LEU A 270 2.05 2.49 -14.56
CA LEU A 270 3.07 2.39 -15.61
C LEU A 270 2.54 1.53 -16.76
N PHE A 271 2.92 1.84 -17.99
CA PHE A 271 2.56 1.09 -19.18
C PHE A 271 3.79 0.63 -19.96
N LEU A 272 3.70 -0.56 -20.54
CA LEU A 272 4.69 -1.16 -21.42
C LEU A 272 4.10 -1.27 -22.83
N LYS A 273 4.92 -1.04 -23.85
CA LYS A 273 4.57 -1.23 -25.26
C LYS A 273 5.48 -2.26 -25.93
N GLY A 274 4.95 -2.99 -26.92
CA GLY A 274 5.70 -4.00 -27.66
C GLY A 274 6.01 -5.26 -26.85
N VAL A 275 5.14 -5.59 -25.89
CA VAL A 275 5.20 -6.85 -25.15
C VAL A 275 4.84 -8.00 -26.10
N PRO A 276 5.61 -9.10 -26.14
CA PRO A 276 5.29 -10.24 -26.99
C PRO A 276 3.93 -10.84 -26.64
N GLU A 277 3.12 -11.15 -27.65
CA GLU A 277 1.79 -11.77 -27.50
C GLU A 277 1.85 -13.27 -27.18
N ASP A 278 2.73 -13.67 -26.26
CA ASP A 278 2.75 -15.01 -25.68
C ASP A 278 2.24 -15.02 -24.24
N THR A 279 1.76 -16.21 -23.87
CA THR A 279 1.14 -16.57 -22.60
C THR A 279 2.02 -16.27 -21.37
N GLU A 280 3.34 -16.34 -21.52
CA GLU A 280 4.30 -16.19 -20.42
C GLU A 280 4.81 -14.76 -20.24
N SER A 281 4.53 -13.85 -21.19
CA SER A 281 5.02 -12.45 -21.16
C SER A 281 4.71 -11.72 -19.86
N VAL A 282 3.47 -11.82 -19.36
CA VAL A 282 3.07 -11.12 -18.13
C VAL A 282 3.86 -11.65 -16.91
N SER A 283 4.14 -12.95 -16.87
CA SER A 283 4.97 -13.58 -15.84
C SER A 283 6.42 -13.12 -15.93
N ARG A 284 6.99 -13.03 -17.16
CA ARG A 284 8.35 -12.50 -17.37
C ARG A 284 8.50 -11.04 -16.91
N ILE A 285 7.51 -10.20 -17.21
CA ILE A 285 7.47 -8.80 -16.76
C ILE A 285 7.44 -8.75 -15.22
N ALA A 286 6.54 -9.51 -14.58
CA ALA A 286 6.42 -9.51 -13.13
C ALA A 286 7.68 -10.06 -12.43
N THR A 287 8.25 -11.15 -12.94
CA THR A 287 9.45 -11.79 -12.37
C THR A 287 10.71 -10.92 -12.46
N ARG A 288 10.75 -9.92 -13.35
CA ARG A 288 11.77 -8.88 -13.34
C ARG A 288 11.73 -8.01 -12.06
N ILE A 289 10.53 -7.79 -11.51
CA ILE A 289 10.33 -7.13 -10.21
C ILE A 289 10.51 -8.14 -9.06
N GLY A 290 9.88 -9.31 -9.13
CA GLY A 290 10.02 -10.35 -8.12
C GLY A 290 9.00 -11.47 -8.27
N PRO A 291 8.90 -12.40 -7.29
CA PRO A 291 8.05 -13.57 -7.42
C PRO A 291 6.58 -13.20 -7.63
N VAL A 292 5.93 -13.91 -8.56
CA VAL A 292 4.51 -13.80 -8.84
C VAL A 292 3.72 -14.34 -7.64
N LYS A 293 2.70 -13.60 -7.21
CA LYS A 293 1.78 -14.01 -6.17
C LYS A 293 0.79 -15.02 -6.75
N ASN A 294 0.88 -16.27 -6.29
CA ASN A 294 -0.13 -17.28 -6.60
C ASN A 294 -1.41 -17.00 -5.81
N THR A 295 -2.56 -17.12 -6.47
CA THR A 295 -3.89 -16.98 -5.85
C THR A 295 -4.76 -18.19 -6.21
N PHE A 296 -6.02 -18.22 -5.77
CA PHE A 296 -6.96 -19.25 -6.23
C PHE A 296 -7.32 -19.11 -7.72
N TYR A 297 -6.96 -18.01 -8.38
CA TYR A 297 -6.99 -17.87 -9.85
C TYR A 297 -5.71 -18.41 -10.53
N GLY A 298 -4.74 -18.92 -9.76
CA GLY A 298 -3.42 -19.32 -10.25
C GLY A 298 -2.37 -18.20 -10.19
N SER A 299 -1.21 -18.47 -10.80
CA SER A 299 -0.09 -17.53 -10.92
C SER A 299 -0.33 -16.46 -11.99
N THR A 300 -1.02 -16.86 -13.06
CA THR A 300 -1.57 -15.97 -14.09
C THR A 300 -2.98 -16.41 -14.43
N TRP A 301 -3.82 -15.50 -14.91
CA TRP A 301 -5.20 -15.80 -15.32
C TRP A 301 -5.60 -15.04 -16.58
N ASP A 302 -6.62 -15.53 -17.26
CA ASP A 302 -7.18 -14.93 -18.46
C ASP A 302 -8.44 -14.12 -18.14
N VAL A 303 -8.48 -12.88 -18.64
CA VAL A 303 -9.68 -12.04 -18.65
C VAL A 303 -10.27 -12.08 -20.05
N ARG A 304 -11.25 -12.97 -20.22
CA ARG A 304 -12.05 -13.14 -21.44
C ARG A 304 -13.53 -13.12 -21.07
N ASN A 305 -14.40 -12.76 -22.02
CA ASN A 305 -15.83 -12.94 -21.85
C ASN A 305 -16.15 -14.45 -21.94
N ILE A 306 -16.68 -15.05 -20.87
CA ILE A 306 -17.03 -16.48 -20.84
C ILE A 306 -18.49 -16.68 -20.38
N PRO A 307 -19.20 -17.70 -20.88
CA PRO A 307 -20.50 -18.08 -20.34
C PRO A 307 -20.40 -18.44 -18.85
N ASN A 308 -21.40 -18.04 -18.05
CA ASN A 308 -21.48 -18.27 -16.60
C ASN A 308 -20.22 -17.85 -15.82
N PRO A 309 -19.87 -16.55 -15.84
CA PRO A 309 -18.62 -16.07 -15.28
C PRO A 309 -18.61 -16.15 -13.75
N LYS A 310 -17.55 -16.75 -13.19
CA LYS A 310 -17.34 -16.88 -11.73
C LYS A 310 -16.87 -15.59 -11.05
N ASN A 311 -16.55 -14.57 -11.85
CA ASN A 311 -16.11 -13.24 -11.45
C ASN A 311 -16.64 -12.22 -12.46
N VAL A 312 -17.11 -11.06 -11.98
CA VAL A 312 -17.63 -9.97 -12.81
C VAL A 312 -16.65 -9.49 -13.89
N ALA A 313 -15.34 -9.64 -13.67
CA ALA A 313 -14.30 -9.32 -14.65
C ALA A 313 -14.49 -10.05 -16.00
N TYR A 314 -15.13 -11.23 -15.99
CA TYR A 314 -15.36 -12.07 -17.17
C TYR A 314 -16.71 -11.82 -17.86
N THR A 315 -17.37 -10.69 -17.55
CA THR A 315 -18.60 -10.22 -18.22
C THR A 315 -18.27 -9.10 -19.22
N ASN A 316 -19.25 -8.68 -20.04
CA ASN A 316 -19.14 -7.56 -20.98
C ASN A 316 -19.70 -6.22 -20.47
N VAL A 317 -20.28 -6.19 -19.26
CA VAL A 317 -20.86 -4.96 -18.68
C VAL A 317 -19.77 -3.99 -18.18
N ASP A 318 -20.17 -2.75 -17.92
CA ASP A 318 -19.30 -1.78 -17.26
C ASP A 318 -18.87 -2.31 -15.88
N LEU A 319 -17.57 -2.24 -15.63
CA LEU A 319 -16.99 -2.60 -14.34
C LEU A 319 -16.40 -1.34 -13.73
N GLY A 320 -17.16 -0.73 -12.81
CA GLY A 320 -16.78 0.51 -12.14
C GLY A 320 -15.49 0.41 -11.32
N PHE A 321 -15.02 1.55 -10.81
CA PHE A 321 -13.75 1.62 -10.10
C PHE A 321 -13.68 0.65 -8.91
N HIS A 322 -12.63 -0.17 -8.91
CA HIS A 322 -12.40 -1.17 -7.88
C HIS A 322 -10.90 -1.45 -7.69
N MET A 323 -10.64 -2.21 -6.63
CA MET A 323 -9.34 -2.79 -6.30
C MET A 323 -9.54 -4.29 -6.12
N ASP A 324 -8.58 -5.07 -6.60
CA ASP A 324 -8.72 -6.50 -6.69
C ASP A 324 -8.37 -7.22 -5.40
N LEU A 325 -9.10 -8.32 -5.18
CA LEU A 325 -8.87 -9.30 -4.13
C LEU A 325 -8.78 -8.69 -2.70
N LEU A 326 -9.54 -7.63 -2.42
CA LEU A 326 -9.59 -7.03 -1.08
C LEU A 326 -10.09 -7.98 0.01
N TYR A 327 -10.73 -9.08 -0.38
CA TYR A 327 -11.18 -10.18 0.48
C TYR A 327 -10.06 -11.16 0.89
N LEU A 328 -8.85 -11.07 0.33
CA LEU A 328 -7.68 -11.77 0.86
C LEU A 328 -7.10 -11.03 2.06
N VAL A 329 -6.51 -11.75 3.03
CA VAL A 329 -5.80 -11.15 4.19
C VAL A 329 -4.62 -10.28 3.73
N GLN A 330 -3.98 -10.63 2.63
CA GLN A 330 -2.91 -9.87 1.98
C GLN A 330 -3.30 -9.61 0.52
N PRO A 331 -4.03 -8.52 0.23
CA PRO A 331 -4.37 -8.18 -1.14
C PRO A 331 -3.09 -7.89 -1.95
N PRO A 332 -3.10 -8.13 -3.28
CA PRO A 332 -1.97 -7.85 -4.16
C PRO A 332 -1.42 -6.43 -4.01
N GLY A 333 -0.10 -6.31 -4.10
CA GLY A 333 0.60 -5.02 -4.13
C GLY A 333 0.54 -4.38 -5.49
N LEU A 334 1.05 -5.07 -6.52
CA LEU A 334 0.88 -4.68 -7.91
C LEU A 334 -0.01 -5.67 -8.65
N GLN A 335 -0.75 -5.13 -9.62
CA GLN A 335 -1.46 -5.89 -10.64
C GLN A 335 -0.88 -5.57 -12.01
N PHE A 336 -0.82 -6.60 -12.85
CA PHE A 336 -0.37 -6.54 -14.23
C PHE A 336 -1.53 -6.97 -15.12
N LEU A 337 -1.78 -6.27 -16.21
CA LEU A 337 -2.73 -6.70 -17.24
C LEU A 337 -2.07 -6.51 -18.60
N HIS A 338 -1.81 -7.61 -19.30
CA HIS A 338 -1.23 -7.64 -20.64
C HIS A 338 -2.35 -7.85 -21.66
N CYS A 339 -2.52 -6.92 -22.60
CA CYS A 339 -3.51 -7.03 -23.65
C CYS A 339 -3.00 -7.95 -24.77
N MET A 340 -3.67 -9.10 -24.92
CA MET A 340 -3.41 -10.05 -25.99
C MET A 340 -4.28 -9.74 -27.20
N LYS A 341 -5.55 -9.37 -26.97
CA LYS A 341 -6.50 -8.96 -28.00
C LYS A 341 -7.47 -7.91 -27.48
N ASN A 342 -7.87 -6.98 -28.34
CA ASN A 342 -8.89 -5.97 -28.03
C ASN A 342 -9.59 -5.50 -29.31
N GLU A 343 -10.38 -6.37 -29.92
CA GLU A 343 -11.00 -6.17 -31.24
C GLU A 343 -12.44 -5.61 -31.14
N LEU A 344 -13.03 -5.65 -29.95
CA LEU A 344 -14.42 -5.23 -29.72
C LEU A 344 -14.53 -3.72 -29.52
N PRO A 345 -15.64 -3.07 -29.93
CA PRO A 345 -15.92 -1.66 -29.58
C PRO A 345 -16.08 -1.50 -28.06
N GLY A 346 -15.74 -0.32 -27.55
CA GLY A 346 -15.67 -0.05 -26.11
C GLY A 346 -14.48 -0.74 -25.42
N GLY A 347 -14.64 -1.06 -24.13
CA GLY A 347 -13.66 -1.83 -23.35
C GLY A 347 -12.43 -1.05 -22.92
N GLU A 348 -12.49 0.28 -22.99
CA GLU A 348 -11.48 1.21 -22.49
C GLU A 348 -11.18 0.93 -21.03
N SER A 349 -9.89 0.97 -20.68
CA SER A 349 -9.39 0.89 -19.32
C SER A 349 -9.35 2.28 -18.71
N LEU A 350 -9.86 2.41 -17.49
CA LEU A 350 -9.84 3.66 -16.73
C LEU A 350 -9.02 3.48 -15.47
N PHE A 351 -8.28 4.52 -15.10
CA PHE A 351 -7.48 4.59 -13.88
C PHE A 351 -7.67 5.92 -13.17
N ALA A 352 -7.69 5.90 -11.84
CA ALA A 352 -7.71 7.12 -11.03
C ALA A 352 -6.83 6.97 -9.77
N ASP A 353 -6.13 8.05 -9.37
CA ASP A 353 -5.37 8.07 -8.12
C ASP A 353 -6.32 8.25 -6.94
N SER A 354 -6.59 7.15 -6.22
CA SER A 354 -7.49 7.20 -5.07
C SER A 354 -6.93 8.06 -3.93
N PHE A 355 -5.61 8.26 -3.85
CA PHE A 355 -5.02 9.15 -2.85
C PHE A 355 -5.22 10.62 -3.21
N HIS A 356 -5.20 10.95 -4.51
CA HIS A 356 -5.60 12.27 -4.98
C HIS A 356 -7.06 12.54 -4.64
N ALA A 357 -7.96 11.60 -4.93
CA ALA A 357 -9.38 11.72 -4.62
C ALA A 357 -9.62 11.86 -3.10
N ALA A 358 -8.92 11.08 -2.28
CA ALA A 358 -9.02 11.17 -0.82
C ALA A 358 -8.48 12.51 -0.29
N LYS A 359 -7.45 13.09 -0.92
CA LYS A 359 -6.97 14.44 -0.59
C LYS A 359 -8.00 15.51 -0.95
N ILE A 360 -8.69 15.38 -2.08
CA ILE A 360 -9.81 16.26 -2.44
C ILE A 360 -10.92 16.12 -1.41
N LEU A 361 -11.36 14.89 -1.11
CA LEU A 361 -12.40 14.63 -0.11
C LEU A 361 -12.03 15.25 1.25
N ARG A 362 -10.79 15.10 1.68
CA ARG A 362 -10.30 15.72 2.93
C ARG A 362 -10.40 17.25 2.93
N LYS A 363 -10.26 17.88 1.76
CA LYS A 363 -10.35 19.33 1.58
C LYS A 363 -11.81 19.79 1.48
N THR A 364 -12.65 19.06 0.75
CA THR A 364 -14.06 19.44 0.49
C THR A 364 -15.01 19.00 1.61
N SER A 365 -14.74 17.87 2.27
CA SER A 365 -15.47 17.38 3.44
C SER A 365 -14.54 16.61 4.38
N ARG A 366 -13.95 17.34 5.35
CA ARG A 366 -13.09 16.72 6.37
C ARG A 366 -13.82 15.68 7.20
N GLU A 367 -15.10 15.88 7.47
CA GLU A 367 -15.95 14.95 8.21
C GLU A 367 -16.06 13.61 7.50
N GLN A 368 -16.43 13.61 6.21
CA GLN A 368 -16.58 12.38 5.43
C GLN A 368 -15.23 11.66 5.26
N PHE A 369 -14.14 12.39 5.03
CA PHE A 369 -12.80 11.79 5.04
C PHE A 369 -12.50 11.10 6.37
N ASN A 370 -12.70 11.79 7.50
CA ASN A 370 -12.46 11.22 8.83
C ASN A 370 -13.35 10.01 9.10
N LEU A 371 -14.60 10.02 8.63
CA LEU A 371 -15.50 8.88 8.73
C LEU A 371 -14.95 7.67 7.98
N LEU A 372 -14.49 7.84 6.73
CA LEU A 372 -13.90 6.75 5.95
C LEU A 372 -12.58 6.23 6.53
N THR A 373 -11.83 7.04 7.30
CA THR A 373 -10.65 6.55 8.04
C THR A 373 -10.96 5.69 9.26
N LYS A 374 -12.22 5.67 9.69
CA LYS A 374 -12.71 4.91 10.86
C LYS A 374 -13.70 3.81 10.47
N ALA A 375 -14.31 3.91 9.29
CA ALA A 375 -15.28 2.96 8.77
C ALA A 375 -14.61 1.63 8.44
N TRP A 376 -14.97 0.59 9.19
CA TRP A 376 -14.61 -0.79 8.89
C TRP A 376 -15.64 -1.40 7.95
N MET A 377 -15.17 -2.01 6.88
CA MET A 377 -15.99 -2.69 5.90
C MET A 377 -15.40 -4.07 5.59
N THR A 378 -16.28 -5.01 5.26
CA THR A 378 -15.90 -6.37 4.90
C THR A 378 -16.00 -6.53 3.40
N TRP A 379 -14.96 -7.07 2.79
CA TRP A 379 -14.99 -7.56 1.40
C TRP A 379 -14.99 -9.08 1.43
N GLY A 380 -15.70 -9.69 0.48
CA GLY A 380 -15.87 -11.13 0.45
C GLY A 380 -16.00 -11.71 -0.94
N TYR A 381 -15.69 -13.00 -1.02
CA TYR A 381 -15.93 -13.87 -2.16
C TYR A 381 -16.51 -15.17 -1.61
N ASN A 382 -17.73 -15.53 -2.02
CA ASN A 382 -18.37 -16.79 -1.67
C ASN A 382 -18.97 -17.37 -2.95
N ASN A 383 -18.14 -18.08 -3.70
CA ASN A 383 -18.48 -18.67 -4.99
C ASN A 383 -17.46 -19.78 -5.34
N ASP A 384 -17.79 -20.65 -6.29
CA ASP A 384 -16.89 -21.68 -6.82
C ASP A 384 -16.19 -22.54 -5.75
N ASP A 385 -16.94 -23.00 -4.75
CA ASP A 385 -16.45 -23.78 -3.60
C ASP A 385 -15.30 -23.09 -2.82
N GLN A 386 -15.25 -21.76 -2.87
CA GLN A 386 -14.28 -20.95 -2.16
C GLN A 386 -14.95 -19.83 -1.36
N ILE A 387 -14.51 -19.65 -0.11
CA ILE A 387 -15.00 -18.58 0.77
C ILE A 387 -13.82 -17.79 1.32
N TYR A 388 -13.76 -16.51 0.95
CA TYR A 388 -12.80 -15.54 1.44
C TYR A 388 -13.51 -14.33 2.02
N SER A 389 -12.98 -13.77 3.10
CA SER A 389 -13.41 -12.47 3.59
C SER A 389 -12.29 -11.76 4.33
N ALA A 390 -12.29 -10.43 4.26
CA ALA A 390 -11.40 -9.61 5.06
C ALA A 390 -12.06 -8.27 5.41
N THR A 391 -11.92 -7.87 6.68
CA THR A 391 -12.44 -6.60 7.19
C THR A 391 -11.31 -5.57 7.29
N ARG A 392 -11.48 -4.40 6.69
CA ARG A 392 -10.46 -3.34 6.65
C ARG A 392 -11.11 -1.97 6.75
N ARG A 393 -10.33 -0.96 7.13
CA ARG A 393 -10.77 0.44 7.01
C ARG A 393 -10.77 0.89 5.56
N VAL A 394 -11.70 1.75 5.16
CA VAL A 394 -11.75 2.28 3.77
C VAL A 394 -10.50 3.09 3.44
N ILE A 395 -10.09 4.00 4.33
CA ILE A 395 -8.85 4.79 4.18
C ILE A 395 -7.93 4.50 5.37
N ASN A 396 -6.73 3.98 5.10
CA ASN A 396 -5.70 3.85 6.14
C ASN A 396 -4.75 5.03 6.09
N VAL A 397 -4.53 5.64 7.25
CA VAL A 397 -3.55 6.72 7.43
C VAL A 397 -2.40 6.21 8.30
N VAL A 398 -1.20 6.75 8.07
CA VAL A 398 -0.03 6.44 8.90
C VAL A 398 -0.24 7.04 10.29
N SER A 399 -0.25 6.21 11.33
CA SER A 399 -0.54 6.64 12.71
C SER A 399 0.45 7.69 13.23
N GLN A 400 1.73 7.57 12.85
CA GLN A 400 2.79 8.49 13.27
C GLN A 400 2.82 9.78 12.45
N PHE A 401 2.19 9.79 11.28
CA PHE A 401 2.12 10.95 10.39
C PHE A 401 0.66 11.19 9.96
N PRO A 402 -0.21 11.64 10.89
CA PRO A 402 -1.62 11.82 10.63
C PRO A 402 -1.88 12.63 9.36
N GLY A 403 -2.71 12.07 8.46
CA GLY A 403 -3.00 12.68 7.16
C GLY A 403 -2.10 12.22 6.01
N THR A 404 -1.08 11.40 6.27
CA THR A 404 -0.41 10.63 5.21
C THR A 404 -1.23 9.37 4.93
N ILE A 405 -1.70 9.22 3.70
CA ILE A 405 -2.47 8.03 3.29
C ILE A 405 -1.48 6.89 3.08
N LYS A 406 -1.72 5.76 3.74
CA LYS A 406 -0.94 4.53 3.60
C LYS A 406 -1.45 3.73 2.40
N ASP A 407 -2.75 3.45 2.41
CA ASP A 407 -3.46 2.68 1.39
C ASP A 407 -4.97 2.96 1.48
N ILE A 408 -5.69 2.62 0.42
CA ILE A 408 -7.15 2.70 0.34
C ILE A 408 -7.71 1.30 0.02
N ASN A 409 -8.94 1.05 0.45
CA ASN A 409 -9.70 -0.15 0.16
C ASN A 409 -11.04 0.27 -0.42
N TYR A 410 -11.19 0.12 -1.74
CA TYR A 410 -12.41 0.46 -2.46
C TYR A 410 -12.68 -0.59 -3.53
N SER A 411 -13.68 -1.43 -3.31
CA SER A 411 -14.07 -2.48 -4.25
C SER A 411 -15.55 -2.79 -4.12
N PRO A 412 -16.43 -1.92 -4.66
CA PRO A 412 -17.88 -2.09 -4.56
C PRO A 412 -18.39 -3.47 -5.02
N PRO A 413 -17.89 -4.10 -6.11
CA PRO A 413 -18.37 -5.42 -6.56
C PRO A 413 -18.17 -6.56 -5.54
N PHE A 414 -17.22 -6.41 -4.61
CA PHE A 414 -16.89 -7.43 -3.62
C PHE A 414 -17.23 -6.99 -2.18
N GLN A 415 -17.98 -5.90 -2.02
CA GLN A 415 -18.43 -5.45 -0.70
C GLN A 415 -19.45 -6.44 -0.14
N MET A 416 -19.21 -6.94 1.08
CA MET A 416 -20.20 -7.72 1.82
C MET A 416 -21.22 -6.79 2.50
N PRO A 417 -22.35 -7.34 3.00
CA PRO A 417 -23.30 -6.57 3.81
C PRO A 417 -22.63 -5.83 4.98
N PHE A 418 -23.27 -4.80 5.53
CA PHE A 418 -22.78 -4.16 6.75
C PHE A 418 -23.14 -5.04 7.97
N TRP A 419 -22.15 -5.68 8.60
CA TRP A 419 -22.33 -6.59 9.75
C TRP A 419 -22.30 -5.86 11.10
N ASN A 420 -22.63 -4.58 11.13
CA ASN A 420 -22.47 -3.69 12.30
C ASN A 420 -23.81 -3.29 12.96
N SER A 421 -24.91 -3.96 12.60
CA SER A 421 -26.21 -3.77 13.24
C SER A 421 -26.14 -4.25 14.70
N ARG A 422 -26.46 -3.35 15.64
CA ARG A 422 -26.59 -3.66 17.07
C ARG A 422 -28.07 -3.65 17.47
N PRO A 423 -28.55 -4.62 18.27
CA PRO A 423 -29.93 -4.62 18.75
C PRO A 423 -30.28 -3.31 19.46
N GLY A 424 -31.39 -2.68 19.07
CA GLY A 424 -31.93 -1.49 19.76
C GLY A 424 -31.26 -0.15 19.42
N GLU A 425 -30.22 -0.10 18.57
CA GLU A 425 -29.59 1.15 18.16
C GLU A 425 -30.10 1.59 16.76
N PRO A 426 -30.68 2.79 16.61
CA PRO A 426 -30.98 3.35 15.29
C PRO A 426 -29.67 3.63 14.54
N GLY A 427 -29.26 2.69 13.69
CA GLY A 427 -27.98 2.74 12.99
C GLY A 427 -27.97 3.77 11.84
N SER A 428 -27.54 5.00 12.10
CA SER A 428 -27.27 5.99 11.03
C SER A 428 -25.88 5.84 10.40
N LEU A 429 -25.01 4.99 10.97
CA LEU A 429 -23.62 4.82 10.52
C LEU A 429 -23.54 4.34 9.07
N CYS A 430 -24.35 3.35 8.67
CA CYS A 430 -24.37 2.84 7.31
C CYS A 430 -24.75 3.93 6.30
N THR A 431 -25.80 4.71 6.60
CA THR A 431 -26.22 5.85 5.77
C THR A 431 -25.13 6.90 5.62
N ARG A 432 -24.46 7.27 6.72
CA ARG A 432 -23.35 8.25 6.67
C ARG A 432 -22.14 7.72 5.92
N VAL A 433 -21.80 6.44 6.08
CA VAL A 433 -20.70 5.81 5.34
C VAL A 433 -21.04 5.74 3.85
N ALA A 434 -22.26 5.36 3.49
CA ALA A 434 -22.74 5.36 2.11
C ALA A 434 -22.66 6.76 1.48
N ALA A 435 -23.10 7.80 2.20
CA ALA A 435 -23.00 9.18 1.73
C ALA A 435 -21.54 9.63 1.54
N ALA A 436 -20.63 9.26 2.45
CA ALA A 436 -19.21 9.55 2.31
C ALA A 436 -18.56 8.79 1.14
N LEU A 437 -18.93 7.52 0.93
CA LEU A 437 -18.49 6.73 -0.23
C LEU A 437 -19.04 7.31 -1.54
N ASN A 438 -20.26 7.85 -1.54
CA ASN A 438 -20.83 8.51 -2.71
C ASN A 438 -20.01 9.76 -3.09
N SER A 439 -19.67 10.62 -2.14
CA SER A 439 -18.79 11.76 -2.41
C SER A 439 -17.42 11.32 -2.93
N PHE A 440 -16.85 10.26 -2.34
CA PHE A 440 -15.57 9.71 -2.78
C PHE A 440 -15.64 9.18 -4.22
N LYS A 441 -16.69 8.41 -4.54
CA LYS A 441 -17.00 7.91 -5.88
C LYS A 441 -17.12 9.05 -6.88
N SER A 442 -17.91 10.08 -6.57
CA SER A 442 -18.08 11.25 -7.46
C SER A 442 -16.77 11.96 -7.77
N ILE A 443 -15.83 12.00 -6.82
CA ILE A 443 -14.49 12.55 -7.07
C ILE A 443 -13.69 11.62 -7.99
N LEU A 444 -13.69 10.31 -7.76
CA LEU A 444 -13.00 9.35 -8.63
C LEU A 444 -13.51 9.40 -10.07
N GLU A 445 -14.82 9.54 -10.24
CA GLU A 445 -15.49 9.53 -11.54
C GLU A 445 -15.53 10.90 -12.25
N ASP A 446 -14.99 11.95 -11.63
CA ASP A 446 -14.78 13.22 -12.30
C ASP A 446 -13.79 13.02 -13.46
N LYS A 447 -14.18 13.40 -14.68
CA LYS A 447 -13.35 13.24 -15.90
C LYS A 447 -11.96 13.86 -15.76
N ARG A 448 -11.79 14.87 -14.91
CA ARG A 448 -10.49 15.49 -14.63
C ARG A 448 -9.53 14.55 -13.89
N ASN A 449 -10.04 13.55 -13.18
CA ASN A 449 -9.27 12.60 -12.37
C ASN A 449 -9.06 11.25 -13.06
N ILE A 450 -9.76 10.99 -14.17
CA ILE A 450 -9.70 9.72 -14.90
C ILE A 450 -8.64 9.79 -16.00
N PHE A 451 -7.68 8.87 -15.97
CA PHE A 451 -6.88 8.51 -17.13
C PHE A 451 -7.54 7.33 -17.86
N GLU A 452 -7.97 7.54 -19.10
CA GLU A 452 -8.72 6.56 -19.91
C GLU A 452 -7.92 6.24 -21.18
N LEU A 453 -7.77 4.95 -21.49
CA LEU A 453 -7.18 4.48 -22.74
C LEU A 453 -7.76 3.15 -23.18
N LYS A 454 -7.79 2.93 -24.50
CA LYS A 454 -8.03 1.61 -25.08
C LYS A 454 -6.70 0.90 -25.32
N MET A 455 -6.40 -0.11 -24.49
CA MET A 455 -5.15 -0.87 -24.62
C MET A 455 -5.12 -1.64 -25.94
N LYS A 456 -3.98 -1.63 -26.62
CA LYS A 456 -3.74 -2.39 -27.85
C LYS A 456 -3.06 -3.72 -27.56
N PRO A 457 -3.17 -4.73 -28.44
CA PRO A 457 -2.33 -5.93 -28.37
C PRO A 457 -0.85 -5.57 -28.21
N GLY A 458 -0.17 -6.27 -27.30
CA GLY A 458 1.23 -6.01 -26.95
C GLY A 458 1.44 -4.82 -26.00
N GLU A 459 0.38 -4.24 -25.44
CA GLU A 459 0.48 -3.28 -24.33
C GLU A 459 0.20 -3.96 -22.99
N CYS A 460 0.98 -3.60 -21.95
CA CYS A 460 0.77 -4.09 -20.60
C CYS A 460 0.74 -2.94 -19.61
N VAL A 461 -0.22 -2.95 -18.69
CA VAL A 461 -0.30 -1.99 -17.58
C VAL A 461 0.16 -2.64 -16.29
N ILE A 462 0.90 -1.89 -15.48
CA ILE A 462 1.32 -2.25 -14.12
C ILE A 462 0.82 -1.16 -13.18
N PHE A 463 0.11 -1.53 -12.12
CA PHE A 463 -0.42 -0.56 -11.18
C PHE A 463 -0.42 -1.05 -9.73
N GLN A 464 -0.28 -0.10 -8.80
CA GLN A 464 -0.37 -0.33 -7.35
C GLN A 464 -1.85 -0.49 -6.97
N ASN A 465 -2.29 -1.73 -6.76
CA ASN A 465 -3.69 -2.11 -6.60
C ASN A 465 -4.40 -1.36 -5.45
N ARG A 466 -3.70 -1.05 -4.35
CA ARG A 466 -4.27 -0.33 -3.18
C ARG A 466 -4.01 1.18 -3.19
N ARG A 467 -3.66 1.74 -4.36
CA ARG A 467 -3.53 3.18 -4.63
C ARG A 467 -4.31 3.58 -5.88
N VAL A 468 -4.12 2.89 -7.00
CA VAL A 468 -4.75 3.21 -8.27
C VAL A 468 -5.98 2.31 -8.41
N VAL A 469 -7.17 2.91 -8.32
CA VAL A 469 -8.39 2.20 -8.68
C VAL A 469 -8.43 2.06 -10.20
N HIS A 470 -8.99 0.96 -10.66
CA HIS A 470 -9.11 0.68 -12.08
C HIS A 470 -10.55 0.27 -12.40
N ALA A 471 -10.97 0.56 -13.63
CA ALA A 471 -12.30 0.27 -14.15
C ALA A 471 -12.22 -0.08 -15.64
N ARG A 472 -13.33 -0.53 -16.20
CA ARG A 472 -13.45 -0.85 -17.62
C ARG A 472 -14.84 -0.45 -18.12
N ARG A 473 -14.89 0.26 -19.25
CA ARG A 473 -16.16 0.49 -19.97
C ARG A 473 -16.79 -0.83 -20.40
N ALA A 474 -18.10 -0.81 -20.61
CA ALA A 474 -18.78 -1.88 -21.33
C ALA A 474 -18.17 -2.08 -22.73
N PHE A 475 -18.30 -3.28 -23.28
CA PHE A 475 -17.77 -3.60 -24.60
C PHE A 475 -18.65 -4.62 -25.34
N GLY A 476 -18.62 -4.55 -26.66
CA GLY A 476 -19.53 -5.30 -27.53
C GLY A 476 -20.96 -4.77 -27.50
N ASP A 477 -21.56 -4.60 -28.68
CA ASP A 477 -23.01 -4.31 -28.81
C ASP A 477 -23.79 -5.61 -29.04
N THR A 478 -25.08 -5.61 -28.68
CA THR A 478 -26.05 -6.61 -29.14
C THR A 478 -26.31 -6.53 -30.64
N ASP A 479 -26.01 -5.38 -31.25
CA ASP A 479 -26.36 -5.03 -32.64
C ASP A 479 -25.15 -4.99 -33.59
N SER A 480 -23.93 -5.23 -33.06
CA SER A 480 -22.71 -5.32 -33.87
C SER A 480 -22.41 -6.77 -34.26
N GLN A 481 -21.92 -6.95 -35.49
CA GLN A 481 -21.54 -8.22 -36.12
C GLN A 481 -21.00 -9.29 -35.14
N PRO A 482 -21.42 -10.57 -35.27
CA PRO A 482 -20.84 -11.65 -34.47
C PRO A 482 -19.37 -11.85 -34.85
N GLY A 483 -18.47 -11.22 -34.10
CA GLY A 483 -17.03 -11.31 -34.31
C GLY A 483 -16.22 -10.31 -33.49
N GLY A 484 -15.09 -10.76 -32.95
CA GLY A 484 -14.13 -9.96 -32.19
C GLY A 484 -13.80 -10.57 -30.82
N ASP A 485 -12.52 -10.67 -30.50
CA ASP A 485 -12.02 -11.21 -29.24
C ASP A 485 -11.43 -10.11 -28.35
N ARG A 486 -11.68 -10.21 -27.04
CA ARG A 486 -11.06 -9.36 -26.02
C ARG A 486 -10.44 -10.26 -24.98
N TRP A 487 -9.11 -10.21 -24.92
CA TRP A 487 -8.33 -11.07 -24.07
C TRP A 487 -7.20 -10.30 -23.42
N LEU A 488 -7.22 -10.24 -22.08
CA LEU A 488 -6.09 -9.78 -21.29
C LEU A 488 -5.58 -10.94 -20.44
N ARG A 489 -4.27 -10.97 -20.17
CA ARG A 489 -3.67 -11.85 -19.16
C ARG A 489 -3.23 -11.05 -17.95
N GLY A 490 -3.58 -11.53 -16.77
CA GLY A 490 -3.25 -10.91 -15.50
C GLY A 490 -2.25 -11.69 -14.68
N CYS A 491 -1.47 -10.98 -13.86
CA CYS A 491 -0.72 -11.56 -12.74
C CYS A 491 -0.59 -10.54 -11.59
N TYR A 492 -0.20 -11.01 -10.40
CA TYR A 492 -0.05 -10.19 -9.20
C TYR A 492 1.37 -10.32 -8.63
N ILE A 493 1.84 -9.31 -7.90
CA ILE A 493 2.94 -9.47 -6.94
C ILE A 493 2.56 -8.86 -5.59
N ASP A 494 3.18 -9.36 -4.52
CA ASP A 494 2.96 -8.84 -3.17
C ASP A 494 3.61 -7.47 -2.93
N SER A 495 3.08 -6.74 -1.95
CA SER A 495 3.51 -5.36 -1.66
C SER A 495 4.95 -5.26 -1.15
N ASP A 496 5.39 -6.23 -0.35
CA ASP A 496 6.75 -6.34 0.19
C ASP A 496 7.77 -6.68 -0.91
N VAL A 497 7.38 -7.50 -1.89
CA VAL A 497 8.18 -7.79 -3.08
C VAL A 497 8.44 -6.50 -3.89
N ALA A 498 7.37 -5.74 -4.18
CA ALA A 498 7.49 -4.45 -4.87
C ALA A 498 8.35 -3.46 -4.08
N ALA A 499 8.10 -3.35 -2.76
CA ALA A 499 8.84 -2.48 -1.86
C ALA A 499 10.33 -2.82 -1.83
N SER A 500 10.67 -4.11 -1.76
CA SER A 500 12.05 -4.59 -1.81
C SER A 500 12.72 -4.16 -3.11
N LYS A 501 12.06 -4.38 -4.27
CA LYS A 501 12.61 -3.96 -5.55
C LYS A 501 12.88 -2.45 -5.61
N PHE A 502 11.92 -1.61 -5.23
CA PHE A 502 12.11 -0.15 -5.21
C PHE A 502 13.27 0.27 -4.30
N LYS A 503 13.38 -0.32 -3.10
CA LYS A 503 14.50 -0.08 -2.17
C LYS A 503 15.85 -0.48 -2.77
N THR A 504 15.95 -1.65 -3.38
CA THR A 504 17.21 -2.11 -4.02
C THR A 504 17.64 -1.22 -5.18
N LEU A 505 16.67 -0.67 -5.91
CA LEU A 505 16.91 0.30 -6.97
C LEU A 505 17.10 1.73 -6.46
N LYS A 506 16.87 1.99 -5.16
CA LYS A 506 16.92 3.33 -4.54
C LYS A 506 16.01 4.32 -5.27
N VAL A 507 14.73 3.98 -5.42
CA VAL A 507 13.69 4.79 -6.11
C VAL A 507 12.41 4.97 -5.32
#